data_AF-A0AA86LUX6-F1
#
_entry.id   AF-A0AA86LUX6-F1
#
_cell.length_a   1.000
_cell.length_b   1.000
_cell.length_c   1.000
_cell.angle_alpha   90.00
_cell.angle_beta   90.00
_cell.angle_gamma   90.00
#
_symmetry.space_group_name_H-M   'P 1'
#
loop_
_entity.id
_entity.type
_entity.pdbx_description
1 polymer ?
#
loop_
_entity_poly.entity_id
_entity_poly.type
_entity_poly.pdbx_seq_one_letter_code
_entity_poly.pdbx_strand_id
1 'polypeptide(L)'
;MFDPIVFDNLKVVVEGEIYDLDLSGQVSVTNREDFVDLAQFTRTYRISFQQHFCCTASLTLSTDLDNIHAELTPSRVEKPGCTVYIHFQLKKQKPFEEAEFQNIQEMCERIWGTTRVVKQRITHEVGGSEYENNIAVTFNRFIYEDQVGDLIEMIDYMLQTTDQLKVLYDKS
;
A
#
# COMPACT_ATOMS: atom_id res chain seq x y z
N MET A 1 -12.42 -27.28 -8.57
CA MET A 1 -12.29 -25.81 -8.66
C MET A 1 -12.62 -25.33 -7.27
N PHE A 2 -11.65 -24.77 -6.56
CA PHE A 2 -11.92 -24.12 -5.27
C PHE A 2 -12.56 -22.78 -5.59
N ASP A 3 -13.64 -22.43 -4.90
CA ASP A 3 -14.23 -21.10 -5.04
C ASP A 3 -13.17 -20.07 -4.60
N PRO A 4 -12.95 -18.99 -5.36
CA PRO A 4 -11.96 -17.97 -5.02
C PRO A 4 -12.36 -17.32 -3.70
N ILE A 5 -11.35 -17.09 -2.86
CA ILE A 5 -11.60 -16.49 -1.55
C ILE A 5 -11.68 -14.96 -1.63
N VAL A 6 -12.16 -14.28 -0.58
CA VAL A 6 -12.23 -12.81 -0.52
C VAL A 6 -10.88 -12.19 -0.86
N PHE A 7 -9.79 -12.78 -0.38
CA PHE A 7 -8.43 -12.37 -0.75
C PHE A 7 -8.17 -12.45 -2.26
N ASP A 8 -8.60 -13.53 -2.93
CA ASP A 8 -8.41 -13.69 -4.37
C ASP A 8 -9.23 -12.65 -5.15
N ASN A 9 -10.48 -12.39 -4.71
CA ASN A 9 -11.36 -11.41 -5.36
C ASN A 9 -10.80 -9.98 -5.20
N LEU A 10 -10.38 -9.59 -3.99
CA LEU A 10 -9.79 -8.28 -3.74
C LEU A 10 -8.44 -8.10 -4.45
N LYS A 11 -7.63 -9.18 -4.55
CA LYS A 11 -6.39 -9.16 -5.32
C LYS A 11 -6.65 -8.87 -6.80
N VAL A 12 -7.62 -9.54 -7.42
CA VAL A 12 -7.97 -9.34 -8.85
C VAL A 12 -8.38 -7.89 -9.10
N VAL A 13 -9.13 -7.29 -8.18
CA VAL A 13 -9.51 -5.87 -8.25
C VAL A 13 -8.27 -4.97 -8.23
N VAL A 14 -7.39 -5.14 -7.25
CA VAL A 14 -6.15 -4.34 -7.15
C VAL A 14 -5.28 -4.49 -8.40
N GLU A 15 -5.15 -5.72 -8.90
CA GLU A 15 -4.43 -6.00 -10.14
C GLU A 15 -5.05 -5.26 -11.33
N GLY A 16 -6.36 -5.35 -11.51
CA GLY A 16 -7.07 -4.69 -12.61
C GLY A 16 -6.82 -3.18 -12.62
N GLU A 17 -7.07 -2.51 -11.51
CA GLU A 17 -6.91 -1.05 -11.41
C GLU A 17 -5.47 -0.60 -11.67
N ILE A 18 -4.48 -1.25 -11.07
CA ILE A 18 -3.08 -0.84 -11.22
C ILE A 18 -2.56 -1.16 -12.62
N TYR A 19 -2.97 -2.29 -13.22
CA TYR A 19 -2.57 -2.61 -14.60
C TYR A 19 -3.24 -1.69 -15.62
N ASP A 20 -4.47 -1.22 -15.38
CA ASP A 20 -5.09 -0.22 -16.26
C ASP A 20 -4.33 1.12 -16.21
N LEU A 21 -3.84 1.52 -15.02
CA LEU A 21 -2.96 2.69 -14.87
C LEU A 21 -1.60 2.50 -15.56
N ASP A 22 -1.02 1.30 -15.49
CA ASP A 22 0.24 0.95 -16.15
C ASP A 22 0.10 0.94 -17.68
N LEU A 23 -0.95 0.31 -18.20
CA LEU A 23 -1.27 0.26 -19.62
C LEU A 23 -1.59 1.63 -20.22
N SER A 24 -2.19 2.53 -19.43
CA SER A 24 -2.41 3.92 -19.83
C SER A 24 -1.17 4.81 -19.71
N GLY A 25 -0.07 4.29 -19.14
CA GLY A 25 1.19 5.00 -18.94
C GLY A 25 1.17 6.03 -17.82
N GLN A 26 0.17 5.99 -16.93
CA GLN A 26 0.07 6.88 -15.77
C GLN A 26 1.05 6.46 -14.66
N VAL A 27 1.26 5.16 -14.50
CA VAL A 27 2.25 4.60 -13.58
C VAL A 27 3.10 3.56 -14.30
N SER A 28 4.19 3.13 -13.66
CA SER A 28 4.96 1.95 -14.07
C SER A 28 5.01 0.95 -12.92
N VAL A 29 4.51 -0.27 -13.13
CA VAL A 29 4.64 -1.35 -12.13
C VAL A 29 6.11 -1.78 -12.03
N THR A 30 6.68 -1.69 -10.83
CA THR A 30 8.10 -1.98 -10.58
C THR A 30 8.34 -3.30 -9.88
N ASN A 31 7.34 -3.81 -9.15
CA ASN A 31 7.45 -5.09 -8.45
C ASN A 31 6.08 -5.73 -8.21
N ARG A 32 6.06 -7.06 -8.16
CA ARG A 32 4.88 -7.85 -7.80
C ARG A 32 5.30 -9.11 -7.04
N GLU A 33 4.69 -9.30 -5.88
CA GLU A 33 4.97 -10.43 -5.00
C GLU A 33 3.66 -11.07 -4.54
N ASP A 34 3.62 -12.41 -4.54
CA ASP A 34 2.51 -13.20 -4.03
C ASP A 34 3.10 -14.29 -3.14
N PHE A 35 2.97 -14.11 -1.83
CA PHE A 35 3.55 -14.96 -0.80
C PHE A 35 2.49 -15.80 -0.13
N VAL A 36 2.84 -17.06 0.12
CA VAL A 36 2.10 -17.97 0.98
C VAL A 36 3.04 -18.43 2.09
N ASP A 37 2.72 -18.09 3.34
CA ASP A 37 3.39 -18.64 4.50
C ASP A 37 2.63 -19.89 4.96
N LEU A 38 3.23 -21.07 4.75
CA LEU A 38 2.60 -22.35 5.13
C LEU A 38 2.65 -22.62 6.63
N ALA A 39 3.58 -22.00 7.37
CA ALA A 39 3.72 -22.22 8.81
C ALA A 39 2.69 -21.39 9.59
N GLN A 40 2.47 -20.14 9.18
CA GLN A 40 1.45 -19.26 9.75
C GLN A 40 0.10 -19.35 9.04
N PHE A 41 0.07 -20.00 7.87
CA PHE A 41 -1.09 -20.11 6.99
C PHE A 41 -1.64 -18.74 6.58
N THR A 42 -0.74 -17.85 6.15
CA THR A 42 -1.09 -16.50 5.68
C THR A 42 -0.83 -16.36 4.18
N ARG A 43 -1.58 -15.48 3.54
CA ARG A 43 -1.33 -15.06 2.16
C ARG A 43 -1.11 -13.56 2.12
N THR A 44 -0.11 -13.14 1.36
CA THR A 44 0.22 -11.72 1.20
C THR A 44 0.49 -11.41 -0.26
N TYR A 45 -0.29 -10.51 -0.83
CA TYR A 45 -0.06 -9.96 -2.14
C TYR A 45 0.47 -8.54 -2.01
N ARG A 46 1.55 -8.22 -2.73
CA ARG A 46 2.10 -6.86 -2.78
C ARG A 46 2.38 -6.48 -4.23
N ILE A 47 1.95 -5.27 -4.58
CA ILE A 47 2.25 -4.64 -5.86
C ILE A 47 2.84 -3.27 -5.61
N SER A 48 3.92 -2.96 -6.33
CA SER A 48 4.62 -1.69 -6.25
C SER A 48 4.65 -1.02 -7.61
N PHE A 49 4.45 0.29 -7.63
CA PHE A 49 4.47 1.09 -8.84
C PHE A 49 5.11 2.46 -8.60
N GLN A 50 5.50 3.11 -9.69
CA GLN A 50 6.05 4.45 -9.71
C GLN A 50 5.27 5.33 -10.68
N GLN A 51 4.70 6.43 -10.18
CA GLN A 51 4.23 7.53 -11.01
C GLN A 51 5.38 8.52 -11.31
N HIS A 52 6.27 8.70 -10.33
CA HIS A 52 7.43 9.59 -10.41
C HIS A 52 8.69 8.83 -9.98
N PHE A 53 9.82 9.09 -10.64
CA PHE A 53 11.08 8.36 -10.38
C PHE A 53 11.60 8.45 -8.93
N CYS A 54 11.22 9.50 -8.19
CA CYS A 54 11.67 9.71 -6.81
C CYS A 54 10.87 8.90 -5.78
N CYS A 55 9.72 8.35 -6.16
CA CYS A 55 8.79 7.72 -5.23
C CYS A 55 8.25 6.39 -5.75
N THR A 56 8.42 5.33 -4.96
CA THR A 56 7.73 4.05 -5.16
C THR A 56 6.58 3.95 -4.17
N ALA A 57 5.37 3.70 -4.68
CA ALA A 57 4.20 3.39 -3.87
C ALA A 57 3.97 1.87 -3.88
N SER A 58 3.44 1.32 -2.79
CA SER A 58 3.13 -0.11 -2.66
C SER A 58 1.82 -0.32 -1.92
N LEU A 59 0.98 -1.20 -2.46
CA LEU A 59 -0.23 -1.71 -1.82
C LEU A 59 0.00 -3.17 -1.46
N THR A 60 -0.25 -3.53 -0.21
CA THR A 60 -0.18 -4.91 0.29
C THR A 60 -1.53 -5.35 0.80
N LEU A 61 -2.06 -6.45 0.26
CA LEU A 61 -3.19 -7.20 0.80
C LEU A 61 -2.67 -8.37 1.61
N SER A 62 -3.23 -8.62 2.79
CA SER A 62 -2.88 -9.76 3.63
C SER A 62 -4.11 -10.41 4.24
N THR A 63 -4.12 -11.74 4.29
CA THR A 63 -5.13 -12.54 4.98
C THR A 63 -4.47 -13.65 5.80
N ASP A 64 -5.12 -14.04 6.89
CA ASP A 64 -4.63 -15.03 7.86
C ASP A 64 -5.54 -16.26 7.93
N LEU A 65 -5.14 -17.23 8.74
CA LEU A 65 -5.86 -18.48 8.90
C LEU A 65 -7.31 -18.28 9.34
N ASP A 66 -7.56 -17.36 10.27
CA ASP A 66 -8.91 -17.14 10.81
C ASP A 66 -9.85 -16.63 9.73
N ASN A 67 -9.39 -15.69 8.89
CA ASN A 67 -10.18 -15.17 7.77
C ASN A 67 -10.38 -16.22 6.66
N ILE A 68 -9.34 -16.99 6.31
CA ILE A 68 -9.47 -18.08 5.33
C ILE A 68 -10.45 -19.14 5.84
N HIS A 69 -10.36 -19.52 7.12
CA HIS A 69 -11.20 -20.55 7.71
C HIS A 69 -12.66 -20.09 7.89
N ALA A 70 -12.89 -18.83 8.23
CA ALA A 70 -14.23 -18.23 8.31
C ALA A 70 -14.97 -18.34 6.98
N GLU A 71 -14.25 -18.24 5.87
CA GLU A 71 -14.83 -18.31 4.54
C GLU A 71 -15.14 -19.75 4.09
N LEU A 72 -14.25 -20.69 4.40
CA LEU A 72 -14.45 -22.12 4.13
C LEU A 72 -15.56 -22.74 5.02
N THR A 73 -16.02 -22.03 6.05
CA THR A 73 -17.05 -22.47 6.99
C THR A 73 -18.25 -21.49 7.00
N PRO A 74 -19.24 -21.64 6.09
CA PRO A 74 -20.34 -20.68 5.90
C PRO A 74 -21.26 -20.45 7.11
N SER A 75 -21.11 -21.24 8.18
CA SER A 75 -21.95 -21.20 9.38
C SER A 75 -21.47 -20.25 10.48
N ARG A 76 -20.37 -19.50 10.28
CA ARG A 76 -19.88 -18.50 11.24
C ARG A 76 -20.53 -17.11 11.04
N VAL A 77 -20.57 -16.35 12.13
CA VAL A 77 -21.09 -14.96 12.17
C VAL A 77 -20.02 -13.95 11.71
N GLU A 78 -18.75 -14.33 11.73
CA GLU A 78 -17.62 -13.46 11.39
C GLU A 78 -17.47 -13.32 9.86
N LYS A 79 -17.48 -12.07 9.38
CA LYS A 79 -17.31 -11.74 7.96
C LYS A 79 -15.82 -11.81 7.60
N PRO A 80 -15.40 -12.63 6.63
CA PRO A 80 -14.00 -12.75 6.22
C PRO A 80 -13.53 -11.48 5.51
N GLY A 81 -12.33 -11.00 5.85
CA GLY A 81 -11.76 -9.79 5.26
C GLY A 81 -10.24 -9.86 5.09
N CYS A 82 -9.70 -8.82 4.46
CA CYS A 82 -8.27 -8.64 4.27
C CYS A 82 -7.77 -7.39 4.99
N THR A 83 -6.52 -7.43 5.44
CA THR A 83 -5.83 -6.23 5.92
C THR A 83 -5.10 -5.58 4.75
N VAL A 84 -5.20 -4.26 4.65
CA VAL A 84 -4.51 -3.46 3.63
C VAL A 84 -3.42 -2.64 4.28
N TYR A 85 -2.24 -2.62 3.66
CA TYR A 85 -1.13 -1.75 4.05
C TYR A 85 -0.69 -0.93 2.84
N ILE A 86 -0.46 0.36 3.08
CA ILE A 86 0.01 1.30 2.06
C ILE A 86 1.38 1.81 2.49
N HIS A 87 2.32 1.78 1.56
CA HIS A 87 3.70 2.18 1.81
C HIS A 87 4.22 3.05 0.68
N PHE A 88 4.96 4.10 1.04
CA PHE A 88 5.69 4.94 0.10
C PHE A 88 7.16 4.95 0.46
N GLN A 89 7.99 4.93 -0.57
CA GLN A 89 9.43 5.01 -0.48
C GLN A 89 9.89 6.23 -1.27
N LEU A 90 10.27 7.29 -0.56
CA LEU A 90 10.82 8.51 -1.15
C LEU A 90 12.34 8.49 -1.05
N LYS A 91 13.03 8.60 -2.19
CA LYS A 91 14.50 8.53 -2.26
C LYS A 91 15.09 9.87 -2.67
N LYS A 92 16.17 10.29 -2.01
CA LYS A 92 16.95 11.48 -2.40
C LYS A 92 18.43 11.38 -2.05
N GLN A 93 19.25 12.20 -2.69
CA GLN A 93 20.72 12.20 -2.53
C GLN A 93 21.21 13.08 -1.37
N LYS A 94 20.30 13.61 -0.55
CA LYS A 94 20.59 14.46 0.60
C LYS A 94 19.84 13.96 1.83
N PRO A 95 20.33 14.21 3.05
CA PRO A 95 19.58 13.92 4.27
C PRO A 95 18.20 14.60 4.27
N PHE A 96 17.24 14.00 4.97
CA PHE A 96 15.95 14.63 5.25
C PHE A 96 16.06 15.60 6.43
N GLU A 97 15.40 16.75 6.31
CA GLU A 97 15.28 17.77 7.34
C GLU A 97 13.99 17.61 8.15
N GLU A 98 13.98 18.12 9.38
CA GLU A 98 12.83 18.01 10.29
C GLU A 98 11.54 18.60 9.69
N ALA A 99 11.67 19.73 8.96
CA ALA A 99 10.55 20.37 8.29
C ALA A 99 9.92 19.48 7.21
N GLU A 100 10.69 18.63 6.54
CA GLU A 100 10.17 17.71 5.54
C GLU A 100 9.32 16.61 6.18
N PHE A 101 9.71 16.09 7.35
CA PHE A 101 8.92 15.09 8.06
C PHE A 101 7.55 15.64 8.43
N GLN A 102 7.51 16.87 8.96
CA GLN A 102 6.27 17.54 9.31
C GLN A 102 5.40 17.81 8.07
N ASN A 103 5.99 18.29 6.98
CA ASN A 103 5.27 18.52 5.72
C ASN A 103 4.65 17.22 5.15
N ILE A 104 5.40 16.11 5.21
CA ILE A 104 4.90 14.80 4.78
C ILE A 104 3.79 14.32 5.70
N GLN A 105 3.93 14.50 7.02
CA GLN A 105 2.90 14.13 7.99
C GLN A 105 1.58 14.87 7.72
N GLU A 106 1.64 16.20 7.61
CA GLU A 106 0.47 17.05 7.34
C GLU A 106 -0.17 16.77 5.97
N MET A 107 0.66 16.48 4.96
CA MET A 107 0.19 16.05 3.64
C MET A 107 -0.56 14.72 3.74
N CYS A 108 0.00 13.71 4.41
CA CYS A 108 -0.67 12.42 4.59
C CYS A 108 -1.98 12.57 5.36
N GLU A 109 -2.02 13.36 6.43
CA GLU A 109 -3.25 13.60 7.21
C GLU A 109 -4.34 14.31 6.40
N ARG A 110 -3.96 15.16 5.44
CA ARG A 110 -4.91 15.84 4.55
C ARG A 110 -5.52 14.89 3.52
N ILE A 111 -4.71 14.00 2.94
CA ILE A 111 -5.14 13.05 1.89
C ILE A 111 -5.89 11.88 2.52
N TRP A 112 -5.30 11.25 3.53
CA TRP A 112 -5.79 10.01 4.14
C TRP A 112 -6.73 10.26 5.32
N GLY A 113 -6.78 11.49 5.85
CA GLY A 113 -7.52 11.85 7.05
C GLY A 113 -6.73 11.61 8.34
N THR A 114 -7.11 12.33 9.40
CA THR A 114 -6.40 12.35 10.70
C THR A 114 -6.57 11.08 11.53
N THR A 115 -7.50 10.19 11.15
CA THR A 115 -7.75 8.94 11.88
C THR A 115 -6.79 7.82 11.49
N ARG A 116 -5.99 7.99 10.43
CA ARG A 116 -5.05 6.98 9.92
C ARG A 116 -3.70 7.16 10.61
N VAL A 117 -3.04 6.06 10.92
CA VAL A 117 -1.71 6.10 11.54
C VAL A 117 -0.66 6.14 10.45
N VAL A 118 0.04 7.28 10.36
CA VAL A 118 1.18 7.50 9.47
C VAL A 118 2.46 7.29 10.28
N LYS A 119 3.37 6.44 9.79
CA LYS A 119 4.69 6.22 10.38
C LYS A 119 5.76 6.48 9.35
N GLN A 120 6.75 7.30 9.70
CA GLN A 120 7.91 7.59 8.85
C GLN A 120 9.16 6.94 9.44
N ARG A 121 9.99 6.34 8.59
CA ARG A 121 11.30 5.79 8.97
C ARG A 121 12.34 6.18 7.94
N ILE A 122 13.41 6.79 8.40
CA ILE A 122 14.55 7.13 7.54
C ILE A 122 15.57 5.99 7.57
N THR A 123 15.96 5.53 6.39
CA THR A 123 16.99 4.54 6.20
C THR A 123 18.09 5.16 5.33
N HIS A 124 19.34 4.92 5.70
CA HIS A 124 20.49 5.26 4.86
C HIS A 124 21.54 4.16 5.02
N GLU A 125 22.22 3.84 3.93
CA GLU A 125 23.35 2.92 3.97
C GLU A 125 24.62 3.67 4.38
N VAL A 126 25.39 3.10 5.30
CA VAL A 126 26.66 3.71 5.72
C VAL A 126 27.64 3.69 4.54
N GLY A 127 28.03 4.87 4.07
CA GLY A 127 28.87 5.04 2.87
C GLY A 127 28.08 5.15 1.56
N GLY A 128 26.74 5.03 1.59
CA GLY A 128 25.87 5.32 0.47
C GLY A 128 25.59 6.82 0.33
N SER A 129 25.19 7.25 -0.87
CA SER A 129 24.76 8.63 -1.13
C SER A 129 23.23 8.82 -1.07
N GLU A 130 22.47 7.74 -0.95
CA GLU A 130 21.01 7.76 -0.99
C GLU A 130 20.40 7.68 0.42
N TYR A 131 19.45 8.56 0.68
CA TYR A 131 18.58 8.55 1.84
C TYR A 131 17.18 8.18 1.41
N GLU A 132 16.54 7.36 2.23
CA GLU A 132 15.21 6.84 1.95
C GLU A 132 14.25 7.12 3.10
N ASN A 133 13.13 7.78 2.81
CA ASN A 133 12.01 7.90 3.73
C ASN A 133 10.95 6.85 3.40
N ASN A 134 10.72 5.96 4.36
CA ASN A 134 9.71 4.91 4.35
C ASN A 134 8.47 5.41 5.10
N ILE A 135 7.40 5.69 4.36
CA ILE A 135 6.15 6.24 4.88
C ILE A 135 5.08 5.15 4.83
N ALA A 136 4.68 4.64 5.98
CA ALA A 136 3.62 3.64 6.09
C ALA A 136 2.31 4.30 6.55
N VAL A 137 1.25 4.10 5.77
CA VAL A 137 -0.12 4.47 6.12
C VAL A 137 -0.87 3.20 6.48
N THR A 138 -1.35 3.13 7.72
CA THR A 138 -1.99 1.92 8.26
C THR A 138 -3.45 2.17 8.63
N PHE A 139 -4.28 1.18 8.32
CA PHE A 139 -5.71 1.17 8.60
C PHE A 139 -5.98 0.21 9.74
N ASN A 140 -6.82 0.62 10.69
CA ASN A 140 -7.26 -0.25 11.77
C ASN A 140 -8.63 -0.88 11.46
N ARG A 141 -8.79 -1.40 10.24
CA ARG A 141 -10.00 -2.10 9.78
C ARG A 141 -9.69 -3.13 8.71
N PHE A 142 -10.52 -4.16 8.63
CA PHE A 142 -10.55 -5.08 7.50
C PHE A 142 -11.27 -4.45 6.30
N ILE A 143 -10.89 -4.88 5.10
CA ILE A 143 -11.62 -4.66 3.86
C ILE A 143 -12.32 -5.96 3.49
N TYR A 144 -13.63 -5.87 3.30
CA TYR A 144 -14.49 -6.97 2.90
C TYR A 144 -14.75 -6.94 1.39
N GLU A 145 -15.26 -8.04 0.84
CA GLU A 145 -15.53 -8.19 -0.60
C GLU A 145 -16.50 -7.14 -1.17
N ASP A 146 -17.49 -6.71 -0.39
CA ASP A 146 -18.44 -5.67 -0.80
C ASP A 146 -17.86 -4.24 -0.72
N GLN A 147 -16.62 -4.09 -0.24
CA GLN A 147 -15.91 -2.82 -0.09
C GLN A 147 -14.81 -2.63 -1.13
N VAL A 148 -14.95 -3.26 -2.30
CA VAL A 148 -14.03 -3.07 -3.44
C VAL A 148 -13.84 -1.60 -3.80
N GLY A 149 -14.90 -0.78 -3.71
CA GLY A 149 -14.81 0.66 -3.96
C GLY A 149 -13.79 1.38 -3.07
N ASP A 150 -13.62 0.92 -1.83
CA ASP A 150 -12.65 1.50 -0.89
C ASP A 150 -11.21 1.25 -1.37
N LEU A 151 -10.92 0.12 -2.04
CA LEU A 151 -9.58 -0.16 -2.58
C LEU A 151 -9.26 0.75 -3.77
N ILE A 152 -10.25 0.99 -4.64
CA ILE A 152 -10.10 1.90 -5.78
C ILE A 152 -9.82 3.33 -5.26
N GLU A 153 -10.59 3.79 -4.28
CA GLU A 153 -10.38 5.10 -3.64
C GLU A 153 -9.00 5.20 -2.97
N MET A 154 -8.52 4.11 -2.34
CA MET A 154 -7.16 4.08 -1.79
C MET A 154 -6.09 4.22 -2.88
N ILE A 155 -6.27 3.60 -4.04
CA ILE A 155 -5.34 3.74 -5.17
C ILE A 155 -5.31 5.20 -5.65
N ASP A 156 -6.46 5.87 -5.76
CA ASP A 156 -6.53 7.30 -6.08
C ASP A 156 -5.76 8.15 -5.06
N TYR A 157 -5.90 7.85 -3.76
CA TYR A 157 -5.13 8.51 -2.70
C TYR A 157 -3.63 8.21 -2.77
N MET A 158 -3.22 7.02 -3.24
CA MET A 158 -1.82 6.72 -3.50
C MET A 158 -1.26 7.62 -4.60
N LEU A 159 -1.98 7.76 -5.72
CA LEU A 159 -1.56 8.63 -6.83
C LEU A 159 -1.40 10.08 -6.35
N GLN A 160 -2.42 10.62 -5.68
CA GLN A 160 -2.37 11.96 -5.08
C GLN A 160 -1.19 12.13 -4.11
N THR A 161 -0.91 11.11 -3.30
CA THR A 161 0.23 11.14 -2.37
C THR A 161 1.55 11.18 -3.13
N THR A 162 1.71 10.37 -4.18
CA THR A 162 2.93 10.39 -4.99
C THR A 162 3.15 11.73 -5.70
N ASP A 163 2.09 12.39 -6.17
CA ASP A 163 2.16 13.74 -6.73
C ASP A 163 2.63 14.78 -5.70
N GLN A 164 2.08 14.75 -4.49
CA GLN A 164 2.49 15.68 -3.44
C GLN A 164 3.92 15.40 -2.95
N LEU A 165 4.32 14.13 -2.85
CA LEU A 165 5.70 13.75 -2.52
C LEU A 165 6.69 14.23 -3.58
N LYS A 166 6.32 14.19 -4.86
CA LYS A 166 7.14 14.76 -5.94
C LYS A 166 7.34 16.26 -5.78
N VAL A 167 6.29 17.00 -5.43
CA VAL A 167 6.39 18.45 -5.18
C VAL A 167 7.29 18.76 -3.99
N LEU A 168 7.24 17.95 -2.93
CA LEU A 168 8.14 18.10 -1.78
C LEU A 168 9.59 17.77 -2.16
N TYR A 169 9.81 16.70 -2.94
CA TYR A 169 11.12 16.32 -3.46
C TYR A 169 11.78 17.44 -4.27
N ASP A 170 11.02 18.13 -5.13
CA ASP A 170 11.54 19.19 -5.99
C ASP A 170 11.94 20.47 -5.23
N LYS A 171 11.48 20.63 -3.98
CA LYS A 171 11.79 21.79 -3.13
C LYS A 171 13.03 21.61 -2.26
N SER A 172 13.58 20.39 -2.19
CA SER A 172 14.69 19.98 -1.31
C SER A 172 16.04 19.90 -2.04
#